data_AF-A0A194RA61-F1
#
_entry.id   AF-A0A194RA61-F1
#
_cell.length_a   1.000
_cell.length_b   1.000
_cell.length_c   1.000
_cell.angle_alpha   90.00
_cell.angle_beta   90.00
_cell.angle_gamma   90.00
#
_symmetry.space_group_name_H-M   'P 1'
#
loop_
_entity.id
_entity.type
_entity.pdbx_description
1 polymer ?
#
loop_
_entity_poly.entity_id
_entity_poly.type
_entity_poly.pdbx_seq_one_letter_code
_entity_poly.pdbx_strand_id
1 'polypeptide(L)'
;MKLFLLLCLITYFQQLKTNENNVNVKIQQGELEGKIDKTLFKNLSYYSFKGVPYALPPTGELRFKAPVRHDKWVGVYEAFTEKPTCLQFSSRQRNGESFGISGSEDCLYLSVFTPSLEGSAPVVVFDYNDNLKTGFNGTKTYSPDFFLEEDVIVVTINHRLGLFGYLTTDDDVIPGNNGLRDFIMGLNWIQDNIKQFGGDPNRVTLMGNRGGAVLIDTLLYSAKAKNLFSAAILQSGTSIEPFLFYDKPREAAFELGELCDINATDSYSLLEELQKIDAEILITKDVSVTDKTFDLAQLVIQPFSPIVEKNNPDAILTSLPENGLVVNDVPIIIGMNSREGLDLASPYIFEPRLLTEYNQDFFVHLPKRTGFQFNRNSSIFQEAVKEIQNFYFEEGYLHYNNILEYAVYVGDVLQNYALNLAAEKFSKDLKSSVYYYVFDFRGSLNENIEYMYRRIRFPIENWGATITDELCYLHLCTRIKNNYMKLRKLLSEQPEMKVLKNMVRLWTNFAKYRNPTPDASDELLKDFTWQPLSKEKYNYLHINKKLRMKENPMGERLKFWDDFIAKYSVMAEDGVVNDKNHDEL
;
A
#
# COMPACT_ATOMS: atom_id res chain seq x y z
N MET A 1 40.44 36.46 36.41
CA MET A 1 40.74 35.01 36.54
C MET A 1 39.62 34.20 37.20
N LYS A 2 39.02 34.65 38.32
CA LYS A 2 37.89 33.93 38.97
C LYS A 2 36.59 33.86 38.15
N LEU A 3 36.28 34.87 37.33
CA LEU A 3 35.07 34.88 36.49
C LEU A 3 35.17 33.94 35.27
N PHE A 4 36.39 33.71 34.76
CA PHE A 4 36.64 32.85 33.60
C PHE A 4 36.55 31.36 33.97
N LEU A 5 37.03 31.01 35.18
CA LEU A 5 36.87 29.66 35.74
C LEU A 5 35.40 29.30 36.03
N LEU A 6 34.57 30.27 36.43
CA LEU A 6 33.14 30.05 36.65
C LEU A 6 32.37 29.83 35.33
N LEU A 7 32.73 30.57 34.28
CA LEU A 7 32.16 30.40 32.93
C LEU A 7 32.58 29.07 32.29
N CYS A 8 33.83 28.63 32.47
CA CYS A 8 34.28 27.32 32.02
C CYS A 8 33.65 26.15 32.79
N LEU A 9 33.33 26.33 34.08
CA LEU A 9 32.60 25.32 34.86
C LEU A 9 31.11 25.23 34.45
N ILE A 10 30.47 26.35 34.09
CA ILE A 10 29.08 26.37 33.60
C ILE A 10 28.99 25.76 32.20
N THR A 11 29.98 25.97 31.32
CA THR A 11 30.02 25.30 30.00
C THR A 11 30.36 23.81 30.10
N TYR A 12 31.21 23.41 31.07
CA TYR A 12 31.49 21.99 31.32
C TYR A 12 30.30 21.25 31.97
N PHE A 13 29.50 21.92 32.81
CA PHE A 13 28.25 21.36 33.35
C PHE A 13 27.09 21.35 32.34
N GLN A 14 27.14 22.14 31.27
CA GLN A 14 26.19 22.02 30.15
C GLN A 14 26.51 20.84 29.21
N GLN A 15 27.76 20.38 29.17
CA GLN A 15 28.17 19.19 28.41
C GLN A 15 27.93 17.86 29.14
N LEU A 16 27.54 17.91 30.41
CA LEU A 16 27.17 16.73 31.23
C LEU A 16 25.69 16.73 31.62
N LYS A 17 24.81 17.27 30.75
CA LYS A 17 23.46 16.72 30.68
C LYS A 17 23.57 15.41 29.93
N THR A 18 23.62 14.29 30.66
CA THR A 18 23.04 13.05 30.14
C THR A 18 21.68 13.42 29.57
N ASN A 19 21.48 13.26 28.26
CA ASN A 19 20.18 13.50 27.64
C ASN A 19 19.19 12.53 28.31
N GLU A 20 18.41 13.01 29.28
CA GLU A 20 17.44 12.22 30.05
C GLU A 20 16.35 11.55 29.17
N ASN A 21 16.37 11.79 27.85
CA ASN A 21 15.40 11.29 26.88
C ASN A 21 16.00 10.38 25.80
N ASN A 22 17.25 9.92 25.95
CA ASN A 22 17.87 9.00 25.00
C ASN A 22 17.95 7.58 25.56
N VAL A 23 18.00 6.58 24.67
CA VAL A 23 18.11 5.16 25.04
C VAL A 23 19.04 4.43 24.09
N ASN A 24 19.87 3.52 24.60
CA ASN A 24 20.79 2.73 23.78
C ASN A 24 20.28 1.30 23.62
N VAL A 25 20.37 0.76 22.40
CA VAL A 25 20.08 -0.65 22.09
C VAL A 25 21.20 -1.22 21.24
N LYS A 26 21.68 -2.41 21.61
CA LYS A 26 22.69 -3.13 20.85
C LYS A 26 22.03 -4.15 19.93
N ILE A 27 22.32 -4.07 18.63
CA ILE A 27 21.84 -4.97 17.58
C ILE A 27 23.02 -5.62 16.86
N GLN A 28 22.75 -6.47 15.87
CA GLN A 28 23.80 -7.20 15.16
C GLN A 28 24.80 -6.29 14.45
N GLN A 29 24.32 -5.19 13.87
CA GLN A 29 25.12 -4.24 13.10
C GLN A 29 25.93 -3.26 13.95
N GLY A 30 25.53 -3.04 15.21
CA GLY A 30 26.17 -2.05 16.07
C GLY A 30 25.27 -1.59 17.21
N GLU A 31 25.64 -0.47 17.82
CA GLU A 31 24.85 0.18 18.86
C GLU A 31 24.03 1.33 18.25
N LEU A 32 22.78 1.43 18.68
CA LEU A 32 21.84 2.49 18.30
C LEU A 32 21.53 3.35 19.50
N GLU A 33 21.40 4.66 19.28
CA GLU A 33 20.82 5.60 20.23
C GLU A 33 19.47 6.11 19.69
N GLY A 34 18.40 5.86 20.43
CA GLY A 34 17.04 6.27 20.13
C GLY A 34 16.53 7.35 21.09
N LYS A 35 15.26 7.72 20.96
CA LYS A 35 14.57 8.72 21.78
C LYS A 35 13.45 8.11 22.61
N ILE A 36 13.10 8.79 23.69
CA ILE A 36 11.88 8.55 24.47
C ILE A 36 10.85 9.62 24.08
N ASP A 37 9.77 9.18 23.44
CA ASP A 37 8.64 10.00 23.01
C ASP A 37 7.38 9.66 23.84
N LYS A 38 6.27 10.39 23.65
CA LYS A 38 5.00 10.12 24.34
C LYS A 38 3.80 10.10 23.40
N THR A 39 2.87 9.18 23.64
CA THR A 39 1.64 9.07 22.86
C THR A 39 0.65 10.20 23.16
N LEU A 40 -0.19 10.54 22.20
CA LEU A 40 -1.13 11.66 22.31
C LEU A 40 -2.25 11.42 23.34
N PHE A 41 -2.77 10.19 23.45
CA PHE A 41 -4.00 9.92 24.22
C PHE A 41 -3.72 9.54 25.66
N LYS A 42 -2.93 8.49 25.88
CA LYS A 42 -2.57 7.97 27.21
C LYS A 42 -1.31 8.61 27.78
N ASN A 43 -0.59 9.45 27.02
CA ASN A 43 0.70 10.01 27.43
C ASN A 43 1.71 8.90 27.81
N LEU A 44 1.58 7.74 27.16
CA LEU A 44 2.43 6.57 27.34
C LEU A 44 3.82 6.92 26.82
N SER A 45 4.86 6.69 27.62
CA SER A 45 6.24 6.84 27.15
C SER A 45 6.62 5.64 26.30
N TYR A 46 7.27 5.87 25.16
CA TYR A 46 7.71 4.81 24.25
C TYR A 46 9.08 5.16 23.68
N TYR A 47 9.80 4.14 23.22
CA TYR A 47 11.10 4.27 22.59
C TYR A 47 10.96 4.35 21.07
N SER A 48 11.66 5.29 20.45
CA SER A 48 11.68 5.47 19.00
C SER A 48 13.10 5.44 18.44
N PHE A 49 13.33 4.59 17.45
CA PHE A 49 14.57 4.47 16.69
C PHE A 49 14.24 4.72 15.24
N LYS A 50 14.53 5.92 14.75
CA LYS A 50 14.12 6.40 13.43
C LYS A 50 15.31 6.41 12.49
N GLY A 51 15.13 5.92 11.27
CA GLY A 51 16.16 6.01 10.24
C GLY A 51 17.34 5.05 10.43
N VAL A 52 17.08 3.82 10.88
CA VAL A 52 18.09 2.76 11.05
C VAL A 52 18.39 2.12 9.68
N PRO A 53 19.65 2.09 9.21
CA PRO A 53 19.99 1.52 7.92
C PRO A 53 19.91 -0.02 7.98
N TYR A 54 19.20 -0.62 7.04
CA TYR A 54 19.17 -2.08 6.87
C TYR A 54 19.93 -2.54 5.62
N ALA A 55 20.12 -1.64 4.65
CA ALA A 55 20.87 -1.86 3.42
C ALA A 55 21.83 -0.70 3.16
N LEU A 56 22.83 -0.92 2.30
CA LEU A 56 23.65 0.16 1.76
C LEU A 56 22.79 1.08 0.87
N PRO A 57 23.12 2.38 0.78
CA PRO A 57 22.44 3.30 -0.13
C PRO A 57 22.48 2.77 -1.58
N PRO A 58 21.34 2.64 -2.27
CA PRO A 58 21.28 2.12 -3.64
C PRO A 58 21.62 3.20 -4.67
N THR A 59 22.76 3.88 -4.49
CA THR A 59 23.25 4.98 -5.33
C THR A 59 24.42 4.54 -6.21
N GLY A 60 24.71 5.33 -7.26
CA GLY A 60 25.80 5.04 -8.20
C GLY A 60 25.69 3.62 -8.79
N GLU A 61 26.74 2.82 -8.65
CA GLU A 61 26.79 1.43 -9.13
C GLU A 61 25.73 0.49 -8.53
N LEU A 62 25.13 0.86 -7.38
CA LEU A 62 24.04 0.10 -6.74
C LEU A 62 22.65 0.52 -7.21
N ARG A 63 22.53 1.62 -7.96
CA ARG A 63 21.25 2.03 -8.54
C ARG A 63 20.74 0.94 -9.49
N PHE A 64 19.45 0.61 -9.38
CA PHE A 64 18.75 -0.48 -10.09
C PHE A 64 19.27 -1.91 -9.82
N LYS A 65 20.15 -2.10 -8.84
CA LYS A 65 20.59 -3.43 -8.40
C LYS A 65 19.78 -3.91 -7.20
N ALA A 66 19.85 -5.21 -6.95
CA ALA A 66 19.36 -5.79 -5.71
C ALA A 66 20.02 -5.10 -4.48
N PRO A 67 19.30 -4.93 -3.37
CA PRO A 67 19.86 -4.31 -2.17
C PRO A 67 21.03 -5.12 -1.62
N VAL A 68 21.97 -4.41 -1.00
CA VAL A 68 23.13 -5.00 -0.32
C VAL A 68 23.00 -4.73 1.17
N ARG A 69 23.14 -5.77 2.01
CA ARG A 69 22.99 -5.66 3.46
C ARG A 69 23.98 -4.66 4.05
N HIS A 70 23.51 -3.84 4.99
CA HIS A 70 24.39 -2.99 5.79
C HIS A 70 24.91 -3.80 6.99
N ASP A 71 26.14 -4.31 6.92
CA ASP A 71 26.61 -5.28 7.93
C ASP A 71 27.02 -4.65 9.25
N LYS A 72 27.74 -3.52 9.26
CA LYS A 72 28.20 -2.84 10.48
C LYS A 72 28.43 -1.35 10.28
N TRP A 73 28.32 -0.57 11.36
CA TRP A 73 28.85 0.80 11.46
C TRP A 73 29.81 0.94 12.64
N VAL A 74 30.60 2.02 12.64
CA VAL A 74 31.54 2.35 13.71
C VAL A 74 30.88 3.29 14.71
N GLY A 75 31.03 3.02 15.99
CA GLY A 75 30.48 3.84 17.07
C GLY A 75 28.98 3.60 17.32
N VAL A 76 28.34 4.57 17.96
CA VAL A 76 26.90 4.58 18.22
C VAL A 76 26.22 5.32 17.08
N TYR A 77 25.21 4.70 16.47
CA TYR A 77 24.43 5.33 15.39
C TYR A 77 23.20 6.05 15.97
N GLU A 78 23.10 7.34 15.68
CA GLU A 78 22.00 8.20 16.14
C GLU A 78 20.74 7.97 15.31
N ALA A 79 19.76 7.25 15.88
CA ALA A 79 18.48 6.93 15.26
C ALA A 79 17.37 7.91 15.69
N PHE A 80 17.64 9.21 15.53
CA PHE A 80 16.82 10.28 16.11
C PHE A 80 15.75 10.87 15.19
N THR A 81 15.91 10.70 13.89
CA THR A 81 15.10 11.37 12.87
C THR A 81 14.77 10.41 11.73
N GLU A 82 13.58 10.58 11.18
CA GLU A 82 13.19 9.85 9.97
C GLU A 82 14.06 10.32 8.81
N LYS A 83 14.56 9.35 8.04
CA LYS A 83 15.25 9.63 6.79
C LYS A 83 14.23 9.99 5.70
N PRO A 84 14.66 10.66 4.62
CA PRO A 84 13.78 10.93 3.50
C PRO A 84 13.10 9.66 2.97
N THR A 85 11.92 9.82 2.38
CA THR A 85 11.30 8.76 1.56
C THR A 85 12.23 8.38 0.42
N CYS A 86 12.00 7.22 -0.19
CA CYS A 86 12.66 6.92 -1.46
C CYS A 86 12.24 7.93 -2.53
N LEU A 87 13.14 8.16 -3.48
CA LEU A 87 12.94 9.14 -4.53
C LEU A 87 11.68 8.81 -5.35
N GLN A 88 10.77 9.79 -5.45
CA GLN A 88 9.43 9.61 -6.00
C GLN A 88 8.87 10.92 -6.56
N PHE A 89 7.83 10.83 -7.38
CA PHE A 89 7.07 12.00 -7.84
C PHE A 89 5.76 12.13 -7.05
N SER A 90 5.69 13.09 -6.13
CA SER A 90 4.48 13.40 -5.39
C SER A 90 3.48 14.15 -6.28
N SER A 91 2.50 13.43 -6.81
CA SER A 91 1.39 14.00 -7.60
C SER A 91 0.23 14.49 -6.72
N ARG A 92 0.21 14.07 -5.45
CA ARG A 92 -0.86 14.39 -4.51
C ARG A 92 -0.37 15.45 -3.53
N GLN A 93 -0.93 16.66 -3.62
CA GLN A 93 -0.84 17.68 -2.56
C GLN A 93 -1.66 17.32 -1.31
N ARG A 94 -1.96 16.02 -1.13
CA ARG A 94 -2.36 15.48 0.15
C ARG A 94 -1.13 15.56 1.05
N ASN A 95 -1.33 15.61 2.34
CA ASN A 95 -0.25 15.52 3.32
C ASN A 95 0.61 16.77 3.56
N GLY A 96 0.31 17.91 2.91
CA GLY A 96 1.06 19.17 3.10
C GLY A 96 2.41 19.21 2.37
N GLU A 97 2.62 18.27 1.45
CA GLU A 97 3.83 18.19 0.63
C GLU A 97 3.70 19.00 -0.65
N SER A 98 4.84 19.48 -1.15
CA SER A 98 4.92 20.11 -2.45
C SER A 98 4.66 19.09 -3.55
N PHE A 99 3.84 19.48 -4.53
CA PHE A 99 3.73 18.75 -5.79
C PHE A 99 5.10 18.70 -6.48
N GLY A 100 5.49 17.54 -6.98
CA GLY A 100 6.75 17.34 -7.69
C GLY A 100 7.65 16.27 -7.07
N ILE A 101 8.94 16.32 -7.40
CA ILE A 101 9.94 15.34 -6.97
C ILE A 101 10.23 15.50 -5.49
N SER A 102 10.27 14.37 -4.76
CA SER A 102 10.64 14.33 -3.34
C SER A 102 11.38 13.05 -3.00
N GLY A 103 12.06 13.05 -1.85
CA GLY A 103 12.81 11.89 -1.35
C GLY A 103 14.30 11.92 -1.71
N SER A 104 14.94 10.76 -1.57
CA SER A 104 16.37 10.53 -1.82
C SER A 104 16.56 9.10 -2.34
N GLU A 105 17.63 8.84 -3.11
CA GLU A 105 18.03 7.46 -3.42
C GLU A 105 18.63 6.76 -2.20
N ASP A 106 19.34 7.49 -1.35
CA ASP A 106 19.75 7.00 -0.03
C ASP A 106 18.52 6.98 0.90
N CYS A 107 17.76 5.89 0.81
CA CYS A 107 16.46 5.77 1.48
C CYS A 107 16.18 4.41 2.14
N LEU A 108 17.08 3.43 2.07
CA LEU A 108 16.86 2.07 2.61
C LEU A 108 17.07 1.99 4.13
N TYR A 109 16.13 2.63 4.83
CA TYR A 109 16.08 2.73 6.27
C TYR A 109 14.76 2.19 6.81
N LEU A 110 14.75 1.82 8.09
CA LEU A 110 13.53 1.49 8.83
C LEU A 110 13.44 2.28 10.13
N SER A 111 12.25 2.30 10.71
CA SER A 111 12.02 2.88 12.03
C SER A 111 11.30 1.90 12.94
N VAL A 112 11.72 1.82 14.21
CA VAL A 112 11.12 0.94 15.23
C VAL A 112 10.54 1.82 16.34
N PHE A 113 9.28 1.55 16.68
CA PHE A 113 8.54 2.20 17.76
C PHE A 113 8.05 1.15 18.74
N THR A 114 8.48 1.22 19.99
CA THR A 114 8.19 0.17 20.98
C THR A 114 7.84 0.76 22.35
N PRO A 115 6.79 0.25 23.03
CA PRO A 115 6.44 0.68 24.39
C PRO A 115 7.42 0.14 25.45
N SER A 116 8.15 -0.94 25.16
CA SER A 116 9.09 -1.58 26.09
C SER A 116 10.23 -2.26 25.33
N LEU A 117 11.46 -2.11 25.81
CA LEU A 117 12.62 -2.87 25.30
C LEU A 117 12.70 -4.30 25.84
N GLU A 118 11.88 -4.60 26.84
CA GLU A 118 11.77 -5.93 27.44
C GLU A 118 10.49 -6.63 26.98
N GLY A 119 10.54 -7.96 26.98
CA GLY A 119 9.39 -8.82 26.74
C GLY A 119 9.40 -9.48 25.37
N SER A 120 8.20 -9.74 24.88
CA SER A 120 7.93 -10.41 23.62
C SER A 120 6.60 -9.85 23.13
N ALA A 121 6.62 -8.69 22.50
CA ALA A 121 5.44 -8.02 21.97
C ALA A 121 5.20 -8.43 20.51
N PRO A 122 3.94 -8.49 20.05
CA PRO A 122 3.64 -8.62 18.63
C PRO A 122 4.17 -7.39 17.87
N VAL A 123 4.53 -7.61 16.61
CA VAL A 123 5.12 -6.59 15.74
C VAL A 123 4.19 -6.38 14.55
N VAL A 124 3.82 -5.13 14.27
CA VAL A 124 3.14 -4.71 13.06
C VAL A 124 4.12 -3.97 12.18
N VAL A 125 4.38 -4.49 10.98
CA VAL A 125 5.16 -3.81 9.95
C VAL A 125 4.18 -3.08 9.05
N PHE A 126 4.15 -1.75 9.15
CA PHE A 126 3.21 -0.92 8.42
C PHE A 126 3.82 -0.37 7.14
N ASP A 127 3.10 -0.52 6.03
CA ASP A 127 3.43 0.10 4.76
C ASP A 127 2.18 0.65 4.04
N TYR A 128 2.20 1.94 3.77
CA TYR A 128 1.28 2.61 2.86
C TYR A 128 2.07 3.22 1.70
N ASN A 129 1.64 2.88 0.49
CA ASN A 129 2.08 3.55 -0.72
C ASN A 129 0.96 3.56 -1.77
N ASP A 130 0.93 4.60 -2.61
CA ASP A 130 0.04 4.68 -3.75
C ASP A 130 0.72 3.99 -4.93
N ASN A 131 0.15 2.84 -5.32
CA ASN A 131 0.49 2.06 -6.51
C ASN A 131 2.00 1.75 -6.66
N LEU A 132 2.70 1.54 -5.56
CA LEU A 132 4.14 1.27 -5.52
C LEU A 132 4.99 2.40 -6.15
N LYS A 133 4.48 3.63 -6.22
CA LYS A 133 5.16 4.81 -6.80
C LYS A 133 5.48 5.88 -5.77
N THR A 134 4.59 6.10 -4.80
CA THR A 134 4.78 7.12 -3.75
C THR A 134 4.35 6.61 -2.39
N GLY A 135 5.19 6.75 -1.36
CA GLY A 135 4.89 6.28 -0.01
C GLY A 135 5.17 7.32 1.08
N PHE A 136 4.40 7.29 2.17
CA PHE A 136 4.47 8.28 3.27
C PHE A 136 4.28 7.64 4.64
N ASN A 137 5.20 6.76 5.06
CA ASN A 137 5.05 5.97 6.29
C ASN A 137 5.58 6.64 7.57
N GLY A 138 6.09 7.86 7.48
CA GLY A 138 6.63 8.59 8.63
C GLY A 138 5.56 9.05 9.63
N THR A 139 5.99 9.30 10.87
CA THR A 139 5.17 9.77 12.00
C THR A 139 4.53 11.15 11.78
N LYS A 140 5.06 11.95 10.85
CA LYS A 140 4.40 13.18 10.39
C LYS A 140 3.11 12.92 9.61
N THR A 141 2.94 11.70 9.11
CA THR A 141 1.76 11.24 8.39
C THR A 141 0.95 10.27 9.24
N TYR A 142 1.51 9.11 9.56
CA TYR A 142 0.85 8.05 10.33
C TYR A 142 1.69 7.74 11.57
N SER A 143 1.34 8.35 12.71
CA SER A 143 2.02 8.09 13.98
C SER A 143 1.48 6.82 14.65
N PRO A 144 2.33 5.95 15.23
CA PRO A 144 1.95 4.63 15.72
C PRO A 144 1.26 4.63 17.09
N ASP A 145 0.93 5.81 17.63
CA ASP A 145 0.41 6.03 18.98
C ASP A 145 -0.62 4.99 19.42
N PHE A 146 -1.63 4.73 18.59
CA PHE A 146 -2.76 3.87 18.98
C PHE A 146 -2.38 2.39 19.09
N PHE A 147 -1.42 1.91 18.28
CA PHE A 147 -0.89 0.55 18.39
C PHE A 147 0.01 0.40 19.63
N LEU A 148 0.85 1.41 19.91
CA LEU A 148 1.72 1.43 21.08
C LEU A 148 0.91 1.40 22.38
N GLU A 149 -0.22 2.09 22.41
CA GLU A 149 -1.16 2.12 23.55
C GLU A 149 -1.88 0.79 23.79
N GLU A 150 -1.73 -0.18 22.89
CA GLU A 150 -2.21 -1.56 23.01
C GLU A 150 -1.05 -2.57 23.05
N ASP A 151 0.15 -2.16 23.47
CA ASP A 151 1.32 -3.05 23.63
C ASP A 151 1.75 -3.75 22.33
N VAL A 152 1.63 -3.06 21.20
CA VAL A 152 2.08 -3.54 19.88
C VAL A 152 3.25 -2.69 19.38
N ILE A 153 4.32 -3.35 18.95
CA ILE A 153 5.46 -2.69 18.31
C ILE A 153 5.08 -2.36 16.88
N VAL A 154 5.43 -1.15 16.43
CA VAL A 154 5.27 -0.76 15.01
C VAL A 154 6.65 -0.58 14.39
N VAL A 155 6.82 -1.16 13.20
CA VAL A 155 7.99 -0.96 12.35
C VAL A 155 7.53 -0.41 11.01
N THR A 156 8.27 0.56 10.47
CA THR A 156 8.08 1.02 9.08
C THR A 156 9.37 0.77 8.31
N ILE A 157 9.25 0.28 7.06
CA ILE A 157 10.39 -0.01 6.18
C ILE A 157 10.27 0.90 4.96
N ASN A 158 11.26 1.74 4.72
CA ASN A 158 11.37 2.42 3.43
C ASN A 158 11.98 1.46 2.42
N HIS A 159 11.40 1.36 1.24
CA HIS A 159 11.90 0.53 0.13
C HIS A 159 11.76 1.31 -1.18
N ARG A 160 12.55 0.96 -2.21
CA ARG A 160 12.43 1.66 -3.50
C ARG A 160 11.05 1.43 -4.11
N LEU A 161 10.57 2.48 -4.78
CA LEU A 161 9.28 2.57 -5.44
C LEU A 161 9.49 2.94 -6.92
N GLY A 162 8.47 2.74 -7.74
CA GLY A 162 8.40 3.18 -9.12
C GLY A 162 9.60 2.73 -9.95
N LEU A 163 10.10 3.65 -10.77
CA LEU A 163 11.25 3.42 -11.62
C LEU A 163 12.44 2.80 -10.87
N PHE A 164 12.82 3.36 -9.71
CA PHE A 164 13.99 2.89 -8.96
C PHE A 164 13.81 1.52 -8.32
N GLY A 165 12.57 1.12 -8.02
CA GLY A 165 12.25 -0.18 -7.44
C GLY A 165 11.99 -1.28 -8.46
N TYR A 166 11.59 -0.93 -9.69
CA TYR A 166 10.97 -1.89 -10.60
C TYR A 166 11.42 -1.79 -12.07
N LEU A 167 12.37 -0.89 -12.40
CA LEU A 167 13.09 -0.97 -13.68
C LEU A 167 13.75 -2.34 -13.82
N THR A 168 13.61 -2.99 -14.98
CA THR A 168 14.30 -4.25 -15.27
C THR A 168 14.44 -4.48 -16.77
N THR A 169 15.54 -5.13 -17.14
CA THR A 169 15.81 -5.62 -18.49
C THR A 169 15.35 -7.07 -18.70
N ASP A 170 14.64 -7.65 -17.72
CA ASP A 170 14.22 -9.07 -17.69
C ASP A 170 15.41 -10.05 -17.84
N ASP A 171 16.54 -9.66 -17.25
CA ASP A 171 17.77 -10.46 -17.14
C ASP A 171 18.49 -10.12 -15.82
N ASP A 172 19.64 -10.75 -15.59
CA ASP A 172 20.40 -10.59 -14.35
C ASP A 172 21.17 -9.26 -14.27
N VAL A 173 21.17 -8.44 -15.33
CA VAL A 173 21.90 -7.17 -15.36
C VAL A 173 21.11 -6.10 -14.61
N ILE A 174 19.83 -5.93 -14.93
CA ILE A 174 18.91 -5.10 -14.16
C ILE A 174 17.80 -6.02 -13.65
N PRO A 175 17.99 -6.67 -12.48
CA PRO A 175 17.03 -7.64 -11.99
C PRO A 175 15.70 -6.99 -11.64
N GLY A 176 14.61 -7.73 -11.83
CA GLY A 176 13.27 -7.29 -11.46
C GLY A 176 13.05 -7.18 -9.96
N ASN A 177 11.97 -6.49 -9.60
CA ASN A 177 11.39 -6.52 -8.25
C ASN A 177 12.32 -6.02 -7.13
N ASN A 178 13.23 -5.09 -7.41
CA ASN A 178 14.16 -4.54 -6.41
C ASN A 178 13.45 -3.89 -5.22
N GLY A 179 12.29 -3.24 -5.42
CA GLY A 179 11.46 -2.73 -4.32
C GLY A 179 10.93 -3.83 -3.39
N LEU A 180 10.60 -5.02 -3.92
CA LEU A 180 10.23 -6.20 -3.11
C LEU A 180 11.45 -6.77 -2.39
N ARG A 181 12.61 -6.81 -3.07
CA ARG A 181 13.88 -7.29 -2.49
C ARG A 181 14.31 -6.41 -1.32
N ASP A 182 14.15 -5.09 -1.45
CA ASP A 182 14.40 -4.11 -0.39
C ASP A 182 13.53 -4.39 0.84
N PHE A 183 12.22 -4.55 0.63
CA PHE A 183 11.29 -4.83 1.72
C PHE A 183 11.61 -6.16 2.42
N ILE A 184 11.90 -7.22 1.65
CA ILE A 184 12.35 -8.52 2.18
C ILE A 184 13.65 -8.39 2.99
N MET A 185 14.60 -7.56 2.54
CA MET A 185 15.82 -7.31 3.33
C MET A 185 15.50 -6.61 4.66
N GLY A 186 14.58 -5.64 4.66
CA GLY A 186 14.07 -5.03 5.88
C GLY A 186 13.37 -6.05 6.81
N LEU A 187 12.60 -6.99 6.25
CA LEU A 187 12.00 -8.07 7.04
C LEU A 187 13.05 -9.02 7.64
N ASN A 188 14.11 -9.36 6.89
CA ASN A 188 15.24 -10.12 7.44
C ASN A 188 15.92 -9.35 8.58
N TRP A 189 16.09 -8.04 8.45
CA TRP A 189 16.59 -7.21 9.55
C TRP A 189 15.70 -7.31 10.80
N ILE A 190 14.37 -7.31 10.64
CA ILE A 190 13.42 -7.47 11.74
C ILE A 190 13.61 -8.85 12.39
N GLN A 191 13.69 -9.92 11.60
CA GLN A 191 13.92 -11.27 12.12
C GLN A 191 15.20 -11.36 12.96
N ASP A 192 16.27 -10.71 12.51
CA ASP A 192 17.56 -10.71 13.18
C ASP A 192 17.58 -9.86 14.47
N ASN A 193 16.83 -8.75 14.52
CA ASN A 193 17.07 -7.69 15.51
C ASN A 193 15.88 -7.35 16.42
N ILE A 194 14.63 -7.67 16.04
CA ILE A 194 13.45 -7.10 16.72
C ILE A 194 13.33 -7.52 18.20
N LYS A 195 13.95 -8.64 18.58
CA LYS A 195 14.07 -9.08 19.99
C LYS A 195 14.74 -8.05 20.89
N GLN A 196 15.70 -7.28 20.37
CA GLN A 196 16.42 -6.25 21.13
C GLN A 196 15.54 -5.01 21.40
N PHE A 197 14.37 -4.94 20.76
CA PHE A 197 13.37 -3.90 20.94
C PHE A 197 12.14 -4.40 21.70
N GLY A 198 12.24 -5.56 22.36
CA GLY A 198 11.14 -6.21 23.09
C GLY A 198 10.15 -6.97 22.20
N GLY A 199 10.44 -7.15 20.90
CA GLY A 199 9.53 -7.78 19.94
C GLY A 199 9.76 -9.28 19.73
N ASP A 200 8.70 -9.94 19.26
CA ASP A 200 8.74 -11.36 18.90
C ASP A 200 8.86 -11.55 17.38
N PRO A 201 9.98 -12.07 16.85
CA PRO A 201 10.12 -12.29 15.40
C PRO A 201 9.14 -13.34 14.85
N ASN A 202 8.56 -14.19 15.70
CA ASN A 202 7.53 -15.16 15.29
C ASN A 202 6.10 -14.58 15.31
N ARG A 203 5.92 -13.33 15.78
CA ARG A 203 4.62 -12.64 15.78
C ARG A 203 4.66 -11.33 15.00
N VAL A 204 5.35 -11.37 13.86
CA VAL A 204 5.36 -10.29 12.86
C VAL A 204 4.08 -10.38 12.01
N THR A 205 3.36 -9.27 11.96
CA THR A 205 2.16 -9.04 11.15
C THR A 205 2.49 -7.97 10.11
N LEU A 206 2.36 -8.27 8.83
CA LEU A 206 2.51 -7.26 7.78
C LEU A 206 1.17 -6.54 7.60
N MET A 207 1.17 -5.21 7.59
CA MET A 207 -0.03 -4.39 7.42
C MET A 207 0.18 -3.40 6.30
N GLY A 208 -0.52 -3.62 5.18
CA GLY A 208 -0.39 -2.83 3.97
C GLY A 208 -1.66 -2.07 3.66
N ASN A 209 -1.51 -0.86 3.13
CA ASN A 209 -2.60 -0.14 2.50
C ASN A 209 -2.26 0.20 1.04
N ARG A 210 -3.23 0.05 0.13
CA ARG A 210 -3.05 0.32 -1.31
C ARG A 210 -1.91 -0.51 -1.89
N GLY A 211 -0.90 0.11 -2.49
CA GLY A 211 0.24 -0.62 -3.04
C GLY A 211 1.06 -1.35 -1.96
N GLY A 212 0.98 -0.95 -0.69
CA GLY A 212 1.56 -1.72 0.41
C GLY A 212 0.81 -3.04 0.66
N ALA A 213 -0.51 -3.06 0.44
CA ALA A 213 -1.28 -4.30 0.48
C ALA A 213 -0.94 -5.20 -0.71
N VAL A 214 -0.77 -4.64 -1.92
CA VAL A 214 -0.28 -5.39 -3.10
C VAL A 214 1.08 -6.00 -2.83
N LEU A 215 2.02 -5.24 -2.25
CA LEU A 215 3.35 -5.71 -1.91
C LEU A 215 3.26 -6.94 -1.00
N ILE A 216 2.51 -6.84 0.10
CA ILE A 216 2.37 -7.92 1.08
C ILE A 216 1.64 -9.12 0.48
N ASP A 217 0.60 -8.89 -0.31
CA ASP A 217 -0.11 -9.94 -1.04
C ASP A 217 0.86 -10.69 -1.98
N THR A 218 1.71 -9.97 -2.71
CA THR A 218 2.75 -10.58 -3.56
C THR A 218 3.72 -11.46 -2.74
N LEU A 219 4.06 -11.05 -1.51
CA LEU A 219 4.90 -11.85 -0.62
C LEU A 219 4.23 -13.17 -0.18
N LEU A 220 2.89 -13.29 -0.21
CA LEU A 220 2.21 -14.56 0.08
C LEU A 220 2.59 -15.67 -0.92
N TYR A 221 2.92 -15.29 -2.16
CA TYR A 221 3.33 -16.18 -3.24
C TYR A 221 4.85 -16.36 -3.35
N SER A 222 5.63 -15.58 -2.59
CA SER A 222 7.09 -15.60 -2.69
C SER A 222 7.74 -16.55 -1.69
N ALA A 223 8.48 -17.54 -2.20
CA ALA A 223 9.29 -18.42 -1.36
C ALA A 223 10.40 -17.67 -0.60
N LYS A 224 10.84 -16.51 -1.10
CA LYS A 224 11.85 -15.65 -0.47
C LYS A 224 11.34 -14.95 0.80
N ALA A 225 10.02 -14.87 0.98
CA ALA A 225 9.41 -14.28 2.16
C ALA A 225 9.06 -15.31 3.26
N LYS A 226 9.43 -16.58 3.05
CA LYS A 226 9.07 -17.67 3.96
C LYS A 226 9.64 -17.47 5.36
N ASN A 227 8.78 -17.65 6.36
CA ASN A 227 9.08 -17.47 7.79
C ASN A 227 9.47 -16.04 8.20
N LEU A 228 9.28 -15.03 7.35
CA LEU A 228 9.58 -13.63 7.71
C LEU A 228 8.41 -12.93 8.41
N PHE A 229 7.20 -13.50 8.31
CA PHE A 229 5.98 -13.00 8.94
C PHE A 229 5.02 -14.16 9.24
N SER A 230 3.99 -13.86 10.03
CA SER A 230 3.06 -14.86 10.57
C SER A 230 1.59 -14.44 10.49
N ALA A 231 1.31 -13.26 9.92
CA ALA A 231 -0.02 -12.77 9.57
C ALA A 231 0.08 -11.61 8.58
N ALA A 232 -1.00 -11.36 7.83
CA ALA A 232 -1.10 -10.23 6.89
C ALA A 232 -2.41 -9.46 7.08
N ILE A 233 -2.37 -8.14 6.86
CA ILE A 233 -3.52 -7.24 6.81
C ILE A 233 -3.43 -6.47 5.49
N LEU A 234 -4.37 -6.71 4.60
CA LEU A 234 -4.43 -6.21 3.23
C LEU A 234 -5.58 -5.20 3.11
N GLN A 235 -5.27 -3.91 3.18
CA GLN A 235 -6.26 -2.84 3.18
C GLN A 235 -6.31 -2.15 1.82
N SER A 236 -7.45 -2.20 1.14
CA SER A 236 -7.68 -1.46 -0.10
C SER A 236 -6.61 -1.72 -1.17
N GLY A 237 -6.18 -2.97 -1.33
CA GLY A 237 -5.22 -3.36 -2.37
C GLY A 237 -4.96 -4.86 -2.46
N THR A 238 -4.77 -5.38 -3.68
CA THR A 238 -4.37 -6.78 -3.93
C THR A 238 -3.56 -6.89 -5.22
N SER A 239 -2.69 -7.89 -5.27
CA SER A 239 -1.90 -8.27 -6.44
C SER A 239 -2.75 -8.74 -7.64
N ILE A 240 -4.05 -9.00 -7.48
CA ILE A 240 -4.98 -9.32 -8.57
C ILE A 240 -5.44 -8.07 -9.35
N GLU A 241 -5.21 -6.86 -8.81
CA GLU A 241 -5.61 -5.61 -9.48
C GLU A 241 -5.04 -5.51 -10.90
N PRO A 242 -5.84 -5.10 -11.90
CA PRO A 242 -5.49 -5.23 -13.32
C PRO A 242 -4.33 -4.35 -13.77
N PHE A 243 -3.95 -3.34 -12.98
CA PHE A 243 -2.98 -2.31 -13.39
C PHE A 243 -1.54 -2.52 -12.95
N LEU A 244 -1.25 -3.73 -12.48
CA LEU A 244 0.04 -4.19 -12.01
C LEU A 244 0.46 -5.41 -12.81
N PHE A 245 1.76 -5.76 -12.77
CA PHE A 245 2.32 -6.88 -13.55
C PHE A 245 2.26 -6.65 -15.06
N TYR A 246 3.02 -5.65 -15.52
CA TYR A 246 3.12 -5.28 -16.93
C TYR A 246 3.97 -6.27 -17.77
N ASP A 247 3.59 -6.48 -19.03
CA ASP A 247 4.08 -7.62 -19.85
C ASP A 247 5.40 -7.38 -20.59
N LYS A 248 5.83 -6.11 -20.72
CA LYS A 248 6.99 -5.72 -21.55
C LYS A 248 8.05 -4.90 -20.78
N PRO A 249 8.59 -5.40 -19.66
CA PRO A 249 9.57 -4.69 -18.85
C PRO A 249 10.82 -4.25 -19.60
N ARG A 250 11.36 -5.14 -20.45
CA ARG A 250 12.56 -4.83 -21.23
C ARG A 250 12.31 -3.68 -22.21
N GLU A 251 11.19 -3.68 -22.93
CA GLU A 251 10.87 -2.61 -23.88
C GLU A 251 10.74 -1.26 -23.15
N ALA A 252 10.04 -1.22 -22.00
CA ALA A 252 9.92 -0.01 -21.19
C ALA A 252 11.26 0.51 -20.66
N ALA A 253 12.19 -0.39 -20.30
CA ALA A 253 13.53 0.00 -19.85
C ALA A 253 14.36 0.64 -20.97
N PHE A 254 14.29 0.10 -22.20
CA PHE A 254 14.98 0.68 -23.35
C PHE A 254 14.30 1.97 -23.84
N GLU A 255 12.97 2.06 -23.79
CA GLU A 255 12.22 3.29 -24.09
C GLU A 255 12.62 4.44 -23.14
N LEU A 256 12.79 4.15 -21.85
CA LEU A 256 13.34 5.11 -20.90
C LEU A 256 14.75 5.57 -21.31
N GLY A 257 15.60 4.64 -21.76
CA GLY A 257 16.93 4.94 -22.29
C GLY A 257 16.86 5.89 -23.48
N GLU A 258 16.00 5.62 -24.46
CA GLU A 258 15.77 6.48 -25.62
C GLU A 258 15.28 7.89 -25.21
N LEU A 259 14.36 7.99 -24.25
CA LEU A 259 13.89 9.27 -23.70
C LEU A 259 14.97 10.07 -22.97
N CYS A 260 16.06 9.40 -22.56
CA CYS A 260 17.26 9.95 -21.97
C CYS A 260 18.41 10.14 -22.97
N ASP A 261 18.15 10.01 -24.28
CA ASP A 261 19.16 10.10 -25.35
C ASP A 261 20.28 9.04 -25.24
N ILE A 262 19.98 7.86 -24.67
CA ILE A 262 20.90 6.73 -24.53
C ILE A 262 20.72 5.75 -25.70
N ASN A 263 21.78 5.55 -26.48
CA ASN A 263 21.81 4.57 -27.59
C ASN A 263 22.39 3.22 -27.13
N ALA A 264 21.76 2.58 -26.16
CA ALA A 264 22.18 1.27 -25.67
C ALA A 264 21.63 0.13 -26.54
N THR A 265 22.46 -0.88 -26.83
CA THR A 265 22.06 -2.07 -27.59
C THR A 265 21.89 -3.31 -26.73
N ASP A 266 22.31 -3.23 -25.46
CA ASP A 266 22.31 -4.32 -24.50
C ASP A 266 22.09 -3.80 -23.07
N SER A 267 21.82 -4.70 -22.14
CA SER A 267 21.43 -4.34 -20.77
C SER A 267 22.59 -3.76 -19.96
N TYR A 268 23.85 -4.12 -20.27
CA TYR A 268 25.01 -3.57 -19.55
C TYR A 268 25.27 -2.13 -19.97
N SER A 269 25.28 -1.85 -21.27
CA SER A 269 25.43 -0.47 -21.76
C SER A 269 24.27 0.43 -21.29
N LEU A 270 23.04 -0.09 -21.29
CA LEU A 270 21.87 0.65 -20.77
C LEU A 270 22.04 0.99 -19.29
N LEU A 271 22.39 0.00 -18.47
CA LEU A 271 22.60 0.21 -17.03
C LEU A 271 23.68 1.24 -16.74
N GLU A 272 24.85 1.09 -17.37
CA GLU A 272 26.00 1.97 -17.14
C GLU A 272 25.65 3.43 -17.44
N GLU A 273 24.94 3.69 -18.53
CA GLU A 273 24.51 5.04 -18.90
C GLU A 273 23.40 5.56 -17.99
N LEU A 274 22.38 4.75 -17.65
CA LEU A 274 21.32 5.16 -16.72
C LEU A 274 21.84 5.47 -15.31
N GLN A 275 22.92 4.82 -14.86
CA GLN A 275 23.57 5.11 -13.58
C GLN A 275 24.29 6.47 -13.55
N LYS A 276 24.61 7.04 -14.72
CA LYS A 276 25.23 8.38 -14.86
C LYS A 276 24.22 9.51 -14.92
N ILE A 277 22.95 9.23 -15.25
CA ILE A 277 21.89 10.24 -15.35
C ILE A 277 21.49 10.74 -13.95
N ASP A 278 21.18 12.02 -13.83
CA ASP A 278 20.59 12.56 -12.59
C ASP A 278 19.24 11.90 -12.29
N ALA A 279 19.02 11.55 -11.03
CA ALA A 279 17.84 10.78 -10.63
C ALA A 279 16.53 11.58 -10.82
N GLU A 280 16.57 12.91 -10.71
CA GLU A 280 15.40 13.75 -10.96
C GLU A 280 15.04 13.76 -12.45
N ILE A 281 16.04 13.79 -13.35
CA ILE A 281 15.81 13.69 -14.80
C ILE A 281 15.10 12.38 -15.12
N LEU A 282 15.55 11.25 -14.57
CA LEU A 282 14.94 9.95 -14.78
C LEU A 282 13.45 9.93 -14.38
N ILE A 283 13.09 10.55 -13.25
CA ILE A 283 11.68 10.67 -12.83
C ILE A 283 10.85 11.49 -13.83
N THR A 284 11.42 12.58 -14.37
CA THR A 284 10.69 13.36 -15.38
C THR A 284 10.45 12.59 -16.68
N LYS A 285 11.25 11.54 -16.95
CA LYS A 285 11.07 10.66 -18.11
C LYS A 285 10.14 9.48 -17.82
N ASP A 286 10.10 8.97 -16.58
CA ASP A 286 9.15 7.91 -16.14
C ASP A 286 7.71 8.23 -16.57
N VAL A 287 7.24 9.46 -16.37
CA VAL A 287 5.86 9.87 -16.74
C VAL A 287 5.57 9.84 -18.24
N SER A 288 6.61 9.80 -19.09
CA SER A 288 6.49 9.72 -20.54
C SER A 288 6.63 8.31 -21.08
N VAL A 289 7.05 7.35 -20.25
CA VAL A 289 7.07 5.93 -20.63
C VAL A 289 5.63 5.46 -20.64
N THR A 290 5.10 5.28 -21.85
CA THR A 290 3.72 4.84 -22.02
C THR A 290 3.69 3.34 -22.25
N ASP A 291 2.87 2.63 -21.49
CA ASP A 291 2.57 1.26 -21.88
C ASP A 291 1.60 1.29 -23.07
N LYS A 292 2.11 0.91 -24.24
CA LYS A 292 1.32 0.75 -25.48
C LYS A 292 0.20 -0.29 -25.33
N THR A 293 0.20 -1.08 -24.25
CA THR A 293 -0.89 -2.00 -23.91
C THR A 293 -2.13 -1.32 -23.34
N PHE A 294 -2.09 -0.06 -22.87
CA PHE A 294 -3.29 0.65 -22.40
C PHE A 294 -4.39 0.68 -23.47
N ASP A 295 -4.01 1.00 -24.71
CA ASP A 295 -4.93 1.03 -25.84
C ASP A 295 -5.35 -0.36 -26.31
N LEU A 296 -4.45 -1.35 -26.22
CA LEU A 296 -4.63 -2.70 -26.77
C LEU A 296 -5.37 -3.64 -25.80
N ALA A 297 -4.91 -3.74 -24.56
CA ALA A 297 -5.39 -4.70 -23.57
C ALA A 297 -6.63 -4.24 -22.79
N GLN A 298 -7.01 -2.96 -22.90
CA GLN A 298 -8.14 -2.37 -22.15
C GLN A 298 -8.00 -2.56 -20.64
N LEU A 299 -6.75 -2.65 -20.20
CA LEU A 299 -6.32 -2.62 -18.81
C LEU A 299 -5.62 -1.28 -18.62
N VAL A 300 -5.92 -0.57 -17.53
CA VAL A 300 -4.98 0.44 -17.03
C VAL A 300 -3.72 -0.35 -16.68
N ILE A 301 -2.53 -0.06 -17.20
CA ILE A 301 -1.29 -0.75 -16.80
C ILE A 301 -0.24 0.30 -16.45
N GLN A 302 0.41 0.10 -15.30
CA GLN A 302 1.44 1.01 -14.80
C GLN A 302 2.85 0.44 -15.02
N PRO A 303 3.72 1.12 -15.80
CA PRO A 303 5.10 0.69 -15.97
C PRO A 303 5.89 0.85 -14.67
N PHE A 304 6.96 0.07 -14.56
CA PHE A 304 7.79 -0.02 -13.35
C PHE A 304 6.94 -0.39 -12.12
N SER A 305 6.20 -1.48 -12.27
CA SER A 305 5.49 -2.21 -11.21
C SER A 305 6.11 -3.61 -11.06
N PRO A 306 5.70 -4.44 -10.09
CA PRO A 306 6.21 -5.80 -9.96
C PRO A 306 6.05 -6.60 -11.25
N ILE A 307 6.99 -7.52 -11.53
CA ILE A 307 6.94 -8.41 -12.70
C ILE A 307 7.00 -9.88 -12.29
N VAL A 308 6.57 -10.75 -13.20
CA VAL A 308 6.88 -12.18 -13.13
C VAL A 308 8.30 -12.39 -13.66
N GLU A 309 9.17 -12.90 -12.82
CA GLU A 309 10.56 -13.20 -13.16
C GLU A 309 10.70 -14.60 -13.75
N LYS A 310 11.71 -14.79 -14.59
CA LYS A 310 12.13 -16.14 -15.02
C LYS A 310 12.44 -17.00 -13.81
N ASN A 311 12.05 -18.26 -13.86
CA ASN A 311 12.28 -19.20 -12.77
C ASN A 311 13.79 -19.38 -12.53
N ASN A 312 14.29 -18.78 -11.44
CA ASN A 312 15.66 -18.89 -10.98
C ASN A 312 15.68 -18.88 -9.43
N PRO A 313 16.78 -19.29 -8.78
CA PRO A 313 16.85 -19.39 -7.33
C PRO A 313 16.59 -18.07 -6.59
N ASP A 314 16.78 -16.92 -7.24
CA ASP A 314 16.66 -15.59 -6.67
C ASP A 314 15.38 -14.85 -7.06
N ALA A 315 14.52 -15.45 -7.89
CA ALA A 315 13.24 -14.90 -8.28
C ALA A 315 12.33 -14.67 -7.06
N ILE A 316 11.66 -13.51 -7.04
CA ILE A 316 10.68 -13.17 -6.01
C ILE A 316 9.32 -13.78 -6.36
N LEU A 317 8.94 -13.67 -7.64
CA LEU A 317 7.67 -14.15 -8.16
C LEU A 317 7.88 -14.80 -9.53
N THR A 318 7.44 -16.04 -9.70
CA THR A 318 7.61 -16.82 -10.95
C THR A 318 6.30 -17.10 -11.69
N SER A 319 5.18 -16.59 -11.19
CA SER A 319 3.85 -16.70 -11.81
C SER A 319 2.97 -15.56 -11.35
N LEU A 320 1.98 -15.17 -12.16
CA LEU A 320 0.97 -14.21 -11.74
C LEU A 320 0.19 -14.72 -10.50
N PRO A 321 -0.10 -13.84 -9.51
CA PRO A 321 -0.75 -14.23 -8.26
C PRO A 321 -2.11 -14.92 -8.41
N GLU A 322 -2.93 -14.50 -9.38
CA GLU A 322 -4.24 -15.11 -9.65
C GLU A 322 -4.15 -16.61 -9.97
N ASN A 323 -3.06 -17.04 -10.60
CA ASN A 323 -2.78 -18.43 -10.97
C ASN A 323 -1.75 -19.10 -10.06
N GLY A 324 -1.16 -18.33 -9.14
CA GLY A 324 -0.11 -18.77 -8.24
C GLY A 324 -0.63 -19.59 -7.06
N LEU A 325 0.23 -20.45 -6.53
CA LEU A 325 0.02 -21.11 -5.26
C LEU A 325 0.50 -20.20 -4.12
N VAL A 326 -0.35 -19.99 -3.12
CA VAL A 326 0.06 -19.30 -1.89
C VAL A 326 1.02 -20.22 -1.11
N VAL A 327 2.26 -19.78 -0.93
CA VAL A 327 3.32 -20.57 -0.25
C VAL A 327 3.56 -20.14 1.19
N ASN A 328 3.06 -18.97 1.58
CA ASN A 328 3.07 -18.46 2.95
C ASN A 328 1.65 -18.51 3.54
N ASP A 329 1.27 -19.67 4.06
CA ASP A 329 -0.04 -19.89 4.70
C ASP A 329 -0.06 -19.23 6.08
N VAL A 330 -0.64 -18.03 6.15
CA VAL A 330 -0.80 -17.25 7.39
C VAL A 330 -2.22 -16.68 7.48
N PRO A 331 -2.73 -16.36 8.69
CA PRO A 331 -4.00 -15.67 8.84
C PRO A 331 -3.99 -14.30 8.16
N ILE A 332 -5.13 -13.92 7.55
CA ILE A 332 -5.28 -12.67 6.78
C ILE A 332 -6.48 -11.86 7.27
N ILE A 333 -6.32 -10.55 7.43
CA ILE A 333 -7.41 -9.58 7.28
C ILE A 333 -7.31 -8.98 5.87
N ILE A 334 -8.39 -8.94 5.13
CA ILE A 334 -8.49 -8.26 3.83
C ILE A 334 -9.73 -7.35 3.85
N GLY A 335 -9.71 -6.22 3.15
CA GLY A 335 -10.90 -5.39 3.05
C GLY A 335 -10.74 -4.13 2.21
N MET A 336 -11.83 -3.39 2.10
CA MET A 336 -11.97 -2.18 1.29
C MET A 336 -12.80 -1.12 2.00
N ASN A 337 -12.74 0.11 1.52
CA ASN A 337 -13.67 1.17 1.87
C ASN A 337 -14.91 1.13 0.96
N SER A 338 -16.02 1.70 1.42
CA SER A 338 -17.29 1.63 0.69
C SER A 338 -17.33 2.46 -0.60
N ARG A 339 -16.41 3.40 -0.78
CA ARG A 339 -16.31 4.33 -1.93
C ARG A 339 -14.86 4.54 -2.38
N GLU A 340 -14.09 3.46 -2.58
CA GLU A 340 -12.70 3.55 -3.08
C GLU A 340 -12.59 4.36 -4.37
N GLY A 341 -13.57 4.19 -5.28
CA GLY A 341 -13.52 4.81 -6.58
C GLY A 341 -13.65 6.33 -6.58
N LEU A 342 -14.00 6.99 -5.48
CA LEU A 342 -13.90 8.45 -5.35
C LEU A 342 -12.45 8.91 -5.57
N ASP A 343 -11.50 8.33 -4.84
CA ASP A 343 -10.09 8.73 -4.93
C ASP A 343 -9.47 8.27 -6.26
N LEU A 344 -9.88 7.11 -6.78
CA LEU A 344 -9.43 6.61 -8.09
C LEU A 344 -9.95 7.47 -9.27
N ALA A 345 -11.18 7.95 -9.19
CA ALA A 345 -11.78 8.84 -10.19
C ALA A 345 -11.46 10.33 -9.93
N SER A 346 -10.60 10.64 -8.95
CA SER A 346 -10.33 12.02 -8.53
C SER A 346 -9.89 12.97 -9.66
N PRO A 347 -9.10 12.57 -10.68
CA PRO A 347 -8.77 13.46 -11.80
C PRO A 347 -10.02 13.97 -12.54
N TYR A 348 -10.98 13.08 -12.83
CA TYR A 348 -12.23 13.42 -13.52
C TYR A 348 -13.24 14.12 -12.61
N ILE A 349 -13.20 13.83 -11.31
CA ILE A 349 -14.03 14.50 -10.31
C ILE A 349 -13.57 15.94 -10.08
N PHE A 350 -12.25 16.19 -10.06
CA PHE A 350 -11.69 17.53 -9.89
C PHE A 350 -11.69 18.34 -11.18
N GLU A 351 -11.50 17.69 -12.33
CA GLU A 351 -11.57 18.31 -13.65
C GLU A 351 -12.55 17.57 -14.58
N PRO A 352 -13.87 17.82 -14.42
CA PRO A 352 -14.87 17.11 -15.20
C PRO A 352 -14.87 17.41 -16.70
N ARG A 353 -14.17 18.46 -17.15
CA ARG A 353 -13.98 18.73 -18.58
C ARG A 353 -13.26 17.57 -19.29
N LEU A 354 -12.40 16.83 -18.57
CA LEU A 354 -11.73 15.64 -19.10
C LEU A 354 -12.73 14.59 -19.62
N LEU A 355 -13.95 14.52 -19.07
CA LEU A 355 -14.98 13.58 -19.55
C LEU A 355 -15.47 13.89 -20.97
N THR A 356 -15.33 15.13 -21.42
CA THR A 356 -15.73 15.57 -22.76
C THR A 356 -14.60 15.49 -23.79
N GLU A 357 -13.36 15.32 -23.33
CA GLU A 357 -12.18 15.21 -24.19
C GLU A 357 -11.97 13.79 -24.74
N TYR A 358 -12.49 12.78 -24.04
CA TYR A 358 -12.38 11.37 -24.43
C TYR A 358 -13.71 10.82 -24.96
N ASN A 359 -13.65 9.94 -25.96
CA ASN A 359 -14.80 9.14 -26.37
C ASN A 359 -15.21 8.20 -25.20
N GLN A 360 -16.50 7.89 -25.04
CA GLN A 360 -16.99 7.07 -23.93
C GLN A 360 -16.36 5.66 -23.89
N ASP A 361 -15.94 5.14 -25.04
CA ASP A 361 -15.16 3.89 -25.19
C ASP A 361 -13.81 3.90 -24.46
N PHE A 362 -13.27 5.08 -24.15
CA PHE A 362 -12.04 5.26 -23.38
C PHE A 362 -12.19 4.72 -21.95
N PHE A 363 -13.40 4.78 -21.40
CA PHE A 363 -13.66 4.44 -20.01
C PHE A 363 -13.96 2.95 -19.79
N VAL A 364 -13.92 2.10 -20.83
CA VAL A 364 -14.18 0.67 -20.68
C VAL A 364 -12.91 -0.08 -20.37
N HIS A 365 -12.85 -0.59 -19.15
CA HIS A 365 -11.77 -1.42 -18.63
C HIS A 365 -12.29 -2.75 -18.09
N LEU A 366 -11.44 -3.77 -18.13
CA LEU A 366 -11.71 -5.07 -17.51
C LEU A 366 -11.24 -5.09 -16.05
N PRO A 367 -12.00 -5.71 -15.12
CA PRO A 367 -11.76 -5.60 -13.68
C PRO A 367 -10.66 -6.52 -13.15
N LYS A 368 -10.03 -7.30 -14.04
CA LYS A 368 -8.89 -8.19 -13.78
C LYS A 368 -8.16 -8.49 -15.09
N ARG A 369 -6.97 -9.08 -14.99
CA ARG A 369 -6.29 -9.71 -16.13
C ARG A 369 -7.10 -10.94 -16.58
N THR A 370 -7.84 -10.82 -17.68
CA THR A 370 -8.75 -11.87 -18.20
C THR A 370 -8.10 -12.80 -19.22
N GLY A 371 -6.97 -12.39 -19.80
CA GLY A 371 -6.34 -13.09 -20.93
C GLY A 371 -7.04 -12.86 -22.28
N PHE A 372 -8.02 -11.95 -22.35
CA PHE A 372 -8.61 -11.49 -23.61
C PHE A 372 -8.80 -9.98 -23.61
N GLN A 373 -8.86 -9.40 -24.81
CA GLN A 373 -9.20 -8.01 -25.06
C GLN A 373 -10.25 -7.92 -26.17
N PHE A 374 -10.96 -6.80 -26.27
CA PHE A 374 -11.85 -6.53 -27.39
C PHE A 374 -11.13 -5.80 -28.51
N ASN A 375 -11.43 -6.15 -29.76
CA ASN A 375 -11.18 -5.24 -30.87
C ASN A 375 -12.12 -4.04 -30.73
N ARG A 376 -11.55 -2.85 -30.46
CA ARG A 376 -12.29 -1.60 -30.26
C ARG A 376 -13.14 -1.17 -31.45
N ASN A 377 -12.88 -1.69 -32.64
CA ASN A 377 -13.65 -1.39 -33.85
C ASN A 377 -14.80 -2.38 -34.10
N SER A 378 -14.93 -3.44 -33.29
CA SER A 378 -15.97 -4.46 -33.47
C SER A 378 -17.33 -3.98 -32.96
N SER A 379 -18.40 -4.46 -33.58
CA SER A 379 -19.78 -4.28 -33.07
C SER A 379 -19.97 -4.93 -31.69
N ILE A 380 -19.27 -6.04 -31.41
CA ILE A 380 -19.29 -6.69 -30.10
C ILE A 380 -18.70 -5.80 -29.01
N PHE A 381 -17.64 -5.03 -29.30
CA PHE A 381 -17.11 -4.08 -28.33
C PHE A 381 -18.14 -2.99 -27.98
N GLN A 382 -18.88 -2.49 -28.96
CA GLN A 382 -19.95 -1.50 -28.74
C GLN A 382 -21.12 -2.09 -27.93
N GLU A 383 -21.44 -3.37 -28.12
CA GLU A 383 -22.39 -4.10 -27.26
C GLU A 383 -21.89 -4.17 -25.81
N ALA A 384 -20.62 -4.54 -25.61
CA ALA A 384 -19.98 -4.63 -24.30
C ALA A 384 -19.96 -3.28 -23.57
N VAL A 385 -19.61 -2.19 -24.27
CA VAL A 385 -19.68 -0.81 -23.75
C VAL A 385 -21.11 -0.51 -23.30
N LYS A 386 -22.12 -0.83 -24.12
CA LYS A 386 -23.51 -0.52 -23.81
C LYS A 386 -24.05 -1.31 -22.62
N GLU A 387 -23.64 -2.57 -22.45
CA GLU A 387 -23.97 -3.37 -21.27
C GLU A 387 -23.43 -2.76 -19.98
N ILE A 388 -22.15 -2.37 -19.97
CA ILE A 388 -21.53 -1.68 -18.83
C ILE A 388 -22.28 -0.38 -18.54
N GLN A 389 -22.57 0.40 -19.59
CA GLN A 389 -23.24 1.68 -19.42
C GLN A 389 -24.64 1.52 -18.84
N ASN A 390 -25.43 0.56 -19.33
CA ASN A 390 -26.78 0.30 -18.85
C ASN A 390 -26.79 -0.25 -17.41
N PHE A 391 -25.71 -0.90 -16.98
CA PHE A 391 -25.60 -1.43 -15.62
C PHE A 391 -25.18 -0.35 -14.61
N TYR A 392 -24.20 0.48 -14.96
CA TYR A 392 -23.62 1.46 -14.03
C TYR A 392 -24.27 2.85 -14.08
N PHE A 393 -24.82 3.26 -15.22
CA PHE A 393 -25.36 4.60 -15.41
C PHE A 393 -26.88 4.56 -15.58
N GLU A 394 -27.62 5.31 -14.75
CA GLU A 394 -29.09 5.29 -14.78
C GLU A 394 -29.63 5.81 -16.13
N GLU A 395 -29.00 6.85 -16.68
CA GLU A 395 -29.33 7.39 -18.01
C GLU A 395 -28.72 6.56 -19.16
N GLY A 396 -27.92 5.53 -18.85
CA GLY A 396 -27.27 4.65 -19.82
C GLY A 396 -26.11 5.29 -20.57
N TYR A 397 -25.53 6.39 -20.06
CA TYR A 397 -24.30 7.01 -20.55
C TYR A 397 -23.64 7.87 -19.45
N LEU A 398 -22.36 8.20 -19.63
CA LEU A 398 -21.58 9.03 -18.69
C LEU A 398 -21.67 10.52 -19.05
N HIS A 399 -21.93 11.36 -18.05
CA HIS A 399 -21.91 12.81 -18.14
C HIS A 399 -21.50 13.44 -16.79
N TYR A 400 -21.36 14.76 -16.76
CA TYR A 400 -20.90 15.47 -15.56
C TYR A 400 -21.78 15.22 -14.32
N ASN A 401 -23.11 15.20 -14.49
CA ASN A 401 -24.04 15.14 -13.36
C ASN A 401 -24.08 13.76 -12.70
N ASN A 402 -23.64 12.70 -13.38
CA ASN A 402 -23.59 11.34 -12.86
C ASN A 402 -22.17 10.83 -12.60
N ILE A 403 -21.20 11.73 -12.40
CA ILE A 403 -19.80 11.36 -12.12
C ILE A 403 -19.60 10.47 -10.88
N LEU A 404 -20.57 10.48 -9.97
CA LEU A 404 -20.59 9.59 -8.82
C LEU A 404 -20.88 8.13 -9.23
N GLU A 405 -21.74 7.88 -10.22
CA GLU A 405 -21.92 6.54 -10.80
C GLU A 405 -20.62 6.03 -11.42
N TYR A 406 -19.88 6.92 -12.09
CA TYR A 406 -18.56 6.60 -12.61
C TYR A 406 -17.55 6.26 -11.50
N ALA A 407 -17.59 6.96 -10.36
CA ALA A 407 -16.77 6.58 -9.21
C ALA A 407 -17.11 5.17 -8.70
N VAL A 408 -18.38 4.73 -8.75
CA VAL A 408 -18.73 3.33 -8.42
C VAL A 408 -18.11 2.37 -9.43
N TYR A 409 -18.26 2.64 -10.72
CA TYR A 409 -17.68 1.84 -11.81
C TYR A 409 -16.15 1.70 -11.69
N VAL A 410 -15.43 2.84 -11.58
CA VAL A 410 -13.97 2.87 -11.45
C VAL A 410 -13.51 2.13 -10.21
N GLY A 411 -14.23 2.29 -9.09
CA GLY A 411 -13.95 1.56 -7.86
C GLY A 411 -13.99 0.04 -8.06
N ASP A 412 -14.96 -0.47 -8.82
CA ASP A 412 -15.08 -1.90 -9.07
C ASP A 412 -14.01 -2.41 -10.01
N VAL A 413 -13.80 -1.71 -11.11
CA VAL A 413 -12.91 -2.16 -12.18
C VAL A 413 -11.44 -2.07 -11.79
N LEU A 414 -11.05 -1.05 -11.04
CA LEU A 414 -9.67 -0.92 -10.64
C LEU A 414 -9.36 -1.66 -9.34
N GLN A 415 -10.35 -1.95 -8.47
CA GLN A 415 -10.03 -2.39 -7.11
C GLN A 415 -11.02 -3.39 -6.48
N ASN A 416 -12.30 -3.04 -6.32
CA ASN A 416 -13.21 -3.81 -5.45
C ASN A 416 -13.43 -5.24 -5.97
N TYR A 417 -13.55 -5.42 -7.28
CA TYR A 417 -13.74 -6.75 -7.87
C TYR A 417 -12.51 -7.63 -7.64
N ALA A 418 -11.30 -7.11 -7.91
CA ALA A 418 -10.05 -7.81 -7.65
C ALA A 418 -9.88 -8.17 -6.15
N LEU A 419 -10.19 -7.25 -5.24
CA LEU A 419 -10.15 -7.50 -3.79
C LEU A 419 -11.12 -8.61 -3.36
N ASN A 420 -12.32 -8.63 -3.92
CA ASN A 420 -13.29 -9.68 -3.62
C ASN A 420 -12.82 -11.04 -4.12
N LEU A 421 -12.23 -11.09 -5.33
CA LEU A 421 -11.61 -12.32 -5.87
C LEU A 421 -10.43 -12.79 -5.03
N ALA A 422 -9.58 -11.87 -4.54
CA ALA A 422 -8.47 -12.22 -3.67
C ALA A 422 -8.96 -12.80 -2.33
N ALA A 423 -9.97 -12.18 -1.71
CA ALA A 423 -10.57 -12.68 -0.48
C ALA A 423 -11.17 -14.09 -0.66
N GLU A 424 -11.86 -14.32 -1.78
CA GLU A 424 -12.39 -15.63 -2.16
C GLU A 424 -11.28 -16.66 -2.38
N LYS A 425 -10.24 -16.30 -3.14
CA LYS A 425 -9.10 -17.19 -3.38
C LYS A 425 -8.43 -17.58 -2.07
N PHE A 426 -8.14 -16.62 -1.19
CA PHE A 426 -7.52 -16.92 0.10
C PHE A 426 -8.39 -17.80 0.99
N SER A 427 -9.71 -17.59 1.04
CA SER A 427 -10.59 -18.43 1.86
C SER A 427 -10.63 -19.89 1.39
N LYS A 428 -10.42 -20.11 0.09
CA LYS A 428 -10.34 -21.44 -0.52
C LYS A 428 -8.96 -22.08 -0.33
N ASP A 429 -7.90 -21.34 -0.66
CA ASP A 429 -6.53 -21.84 -0.78
C ASP A 429 -5.82 -22.00 0.57
N LEU A 430 -6.12 -21.13 1.54
CA LEU A 430 -5.45 -21.14 2.84
C LEU A 430 -6.06 -22.14 3.83
N LYS A 431 -5.23 -22.70 4.70
CA LYS A 431 -5.69 -23.38 5.91
C LYS A 431 -5.94 -22.38 7.04
N SER A 432 -5.20 -21.28 7.02
CA SER A 432 -5.36 -20.18 7.98
C SER A 432 -6.65 -19.39 7.76
N SER A 433 -7.14 -18.76 8.83
CA SER A 433 -8.35 -17.94 8.79
C SER A 433 -8.17 -16.68 7.94
N VAL A 434 -9.18 -16.36 7.14
CA VAL A 434 -9.30 -15.10 6.40
C VAL A 434 -10.45 -14.29 7.00
N TYR A 435 -10.26 -13.01 7.26
CA TYR A 435 -11.27 -12.09 7.77
C TYR A 435 -11.49 -10.98 6.75
N TYR A 436 -12.75 -10.75 6.35
CA TYR A 436 -13.08 -9.75 5.35
C TYR A 436 -13.83 -8.57 5.98
N TYR A 437 -13.48 -7.32 5.65
CA TYR A 437 -14.19 -6.13 6.10
C TYR A 437 -14.54 -5.16 4.97
N VAL A 438 -15.58 -4.34 5.21
CA VAL A 438 -15.87 -3.12 4.47
C VAL A 438 -15.98 -1.97 5.46
N PHE A 439 -15.11 -0.98 5.33
CA PHE A 439 -15.17 0.26 6.10
C PHE A 439 -16.07 1.28 5.40
N ASP A 440 -17.14 1.67 6.07
CA ASP A 440 -18.22 2.49 5.52
C ASP A 440 -18.61 3.61 6.49
N PHE A 441 -17.68 4.01 7.36
CA PHE A 441 -17.93 5.04 8.34
C PHE A 441 -17.49 6.40 7.79
N ARG A 442 -18.42 7.36 7.81
CA ARG A 442 -18.17 8.77 7.52
C ARG A 442 -18.16 9.57 8.81
N GLY A 443 -17.01 10.17 9.14
CA GLY A 443 -16.81 11.04 10.27
C GLY A 443 -15.69 12.05 10.04
N SER A 444 -15.39 12.84 11.07
CA SER A 444 -14.41 13.94 11.01
C SER A 444 -12.94 13.49 10.95
N LEU A 445 -12.67 12.18 11.01
CA LEU A 445 -11.32 11.62 10.86
C LEU A 445 -11.06 11.04 9.46
N ASN A 446 -12.06 10.98 8.59
CA ASN A 446 -11.90 10.62 7.18
C ASN A 446 -11.14 11.73 6.43
N GLU A 447 -9.81 11.70 6.47
CA GLU A 447 -8.98 12.78 5.94
C GLU A 447 -9.12 12.94 4.42
N ASN A 448 -9.20 11.85 3.67
CA ASN A 448 -9.12 11.89 2.22
C ASN A 448 -10.43 12.40 1.61
N ILE A 449 -11.57 11.89 2.08
CA ILE A 449 -12.87 12.39 1.60
C ILE A 449 -13.08 13.86 1.98
N GLU A 450 -12.57 14.33 3.11
CA GLU A 450 -12.59 15.76 3.49
C GLU A 450 -11.72 16.61 2.56
N TYR A 451 -10.55 16.11 2.17
CA TYR A 451 -9.68 16.74 1.18
C TYR A 451 -10.38 16.86 -0.19
N MET A 452 -11.08 15.80 -0.61
CA MET A 452 -11.86 15.79 -1.85
C MET A 452 -13.05 16.74 -1.79
N TYR A 453 -13.84 16.69 -0.71
CA TYR A 453 -15.03 17.52 -0.50
C TYR A 453 -14.74 19.02 -0.69
N ARG A 454 -13.55 19.48 -0.31
CA ARG A 454 -13.11 20.88 -0.48
C ARG A 454 -12.82 21.30 -1.92
N ARG A 455 -12.69 20.35 -2.86
CA ARG A 455 -12.32 20.61 -4.26
C ARG A 455 -13.44 20.32 -5.26
N ILE A 456 -14.38 19.48 -4.89
CA ILE A 456 -15.51 19.13 -5.76
C ILE A 456 -16.61 20.18 -5.70
N ARG A 457 -17.51 20.14 -6.70
CA ARG A 457 -18.62 21.10 -6.85
C ARG A 457 -20.01 20.48 -6.62
N PHE A 458 -20.07 19.26 -6.08
CA PHE A 458 -21.30 18.51 -5.84
C PHE A 458 -21.28 17.84 -4.46
N PRO A 459 -22.44 17.56 -3.85
CA PRO A 459 -22.52 17.04 -2.47
C PRO A 459 -22.06 15.57 -2.38
N ILE A 460 -21.20 15.27 -1.39
CA ILE A 460 -20.75 13.90 -1.03
C ILE A 460 -20.78 13.63 0.47
N GLU A 461 -21.52 14.43 1.24
CA GLU A 461 -21.49 14.42 2.71
C GLU A 461 -21.88 13.07 3.31
N ASN A 462 -22.69 12.28 2.60
CA ASN A 462 -23.15 10.95 3.01
C ASN A 462 -22.51 9.81 2.20
N TRP A 463 -21.42 10.07 1.48
CA TRP A 463 -20.85 9.16 0.50
C TRP A 463 -19.74 8.27 1.09
N GLY A 464 -20.08 7.52 2.15
CA GLY A 464 -19.23 6.45 2.69
C GLY A 464 -17.82 6.90 3.08
N ALA A 465 -16.84 6.04 2.82
CA ALA A 465 -15.42 6.30 3.03
C ALA A 465 -14.63 5.95 1.76
N THR A 466 -13.55 6.67 1.49
CA THR A 466 -12.66 6.42 0.35
C THR A 466 -11.26 6.01 0.80
N ILE A 467 -10.40 5.69 -0.16
CA ILE A 467 -9.03 5.22 0.02
C ILE A 467 -8.35 5.96 1.17
N THR A 468 -7.76 5.20 2.09
CA THR A 468 -6.97 5.63 3.27
C THR A 468 -7.74 6.30 4.40
N ASP A 469 -9.04 6.57 4.26
CA ASP A 469 -9.82 7.19 5.35
C ASP A 469 -9.80 6.35 6.63
N GLU A 470 -9.77 5.02 6.50
CA GLU A 470 -9.76 4.10 7.61
C GLU A 470 -8.43 4.11 8.38
N LEU A 471 -7.33 4.51 7.74
CA LEU A 471 -6.00 4.59 8.38
C LEU A 471 -5.99 5.60 9.52
N CYS A 472 -6.77 6.68 9.45
CA CYS A 472 -6.86 7.67 10.54
C CYS A 472 -7.69 7.19 11.75
N TYR A 473 -8.31 6.01 11.66
CA TYR A 473 -8.92 5.29 12.77
C TYR A 473 -7.99 4.23 13.38
N LEU A 474 -6.85 3.94 12.74
CA LEU A 474 -5.83 2.98 13.21
C LEU A 474 -4.53 3.66 13.65
N HIS A 475 -4.17 4.76 12.98
CA HIS A 475 -3.01 5.58 13.26
C HIS A 475 -3.44 6.98 13.67
N LEU A 476 -2.58 7.64 14.44
CA LEU A 476 -2.72 9.07 14.64
C LEU A 476 -2.27 9.80 13.36
N CYS A 477 -3.23 10.29 12.58
CA CYS A 477 -2.96 11.14 11.43
C CYS A 477 -2.57 12.55 11.91
N THR A 478 -1.26 12.82 12.01
CA THR A 478 -0.72 14.04 12.65
C THR A 478 -1.22 15.34 12.01
N ARG A 479 -1.60 15.31 10.74
CA ARG A 479 -2.13 16.47 9.99
C ARG A 479 -3.50 16.92 10.45
N ILE A 480 -4.34 15.98 10.85
CA ILE A 480 -5.67 16.24 11.42
C ILE A 480 -5.66 16.10 12.94
N LYS A 481 -4.49 16.22 13.59
CA LYS A 481 -4.31 16.17 15.07
C LYS A 481 -5.34 17.02 15.82
N ASN A 482 -5.69 18.19 15.29
CA ASN A 482 -6.69 19.07 15.87
C ASN A 482 -8.09 18.46 15.94
N ASN A 483 -8.47 17.60 15.00
CA ASN A 483 -9.76 16.91 15.01
C ASN A 483 -9.82 15.92 16.19
N TYR A 484 -8.79 15.10 16.38
CA TYR A 484 -8.69 14.22 17.55
C TYR A 484 -8.74 15.01 18.88
N MET A 485 -8.03 16.14 18.96
CA MET A 485 -8.04 16.98 20.16
C MET A 485 -9.41 17.61 20.44
N LYS A 486 -10.16 18.00 19.40
CA LYS A 486 -11.53 18.48 19.54
C LYS A 486 -12.45 17.37 20.03
N LEU A 487 -12.41 16.19 19.40
CA LEU A 487 -13.24 15.05 19.77
C LEU A 487 -13.03 14.63 21.24
N ARG A 488 -11.77 14.64 21.72
CA ARG A 488 -11.45 14.32 23.12
C ARG A 488 -11.95 15.33 24.16
N LYS A 489 -12.16 16.59 23.77
CA LYS A 489 -12.65 17.64 24.67
C LYS A 489 -14.17 17.63 24.84
N LEU A 490 -14.88 16.89 24.00
CA LEU A 490 -16.33 16.79 24.09
C LEU A 490 -16.73 15.94 25.30
N LEU A 491 -17.81 16.36 25.97
CA LEU A 491 -18.32 15.68 27.17
C LEU A 491 -18.85 14.27 26.87
N SER A 492 -19.47 14.09 25.69
CA SER A 492 -19.97 12.80 25.23
C SER A 492 -19.00 12.15 24.25
N GLU A 493 -18.85 10.83 24.39
CA GLU A 493 -18.03 10.06 23.46
C GLU A 493 -18.68 10.04 22.07
N GLN A 494 -17.97 10.59 21.09
CA GLN A 494 -18.41 10.69 19.71
C GLN A 494 -18.28 9.35 18.97
N PRO A 495 -19.11 9.10 17.93
CA PRO A 495 -19.02 7.89 17.11
C PRO A 495 -17.62 7.65 16.54
N GLU A 496 -16.89 8.69 16.13
CA GLU A 496 -15.52 8.57 15.62
C GLU A 496 -14.58 7.92 16.63
N MET A 497 -14.66 8.31 17.89
CA MET A 497 -13.82 7.76 18.95
C MET A 497 -14.17 6.29 19.25
N LYS A 498 -15.44 5.92 19.13
CA LYS A 498 -15.89 4.52 19.28
C LYS A 498 -15.37 3.65 18.14
N VAL A 499 -15.49 4.12 16.90
CA VAL A 499 -14.98 3.41 15.72
C VAL A 499 -13.46 3.25 15.81
N LEU A 500 -12.74 4.32 16.17
CA LEU A 500 -11.29 4.29 16.38
C LEU A 500 -10.88 3.24 17.41
N LYS A 501 -11.48 3.27 18.61
CA LYS A 501 -11.17 2.30 19.67
C LYS A 501 -11.43 0.86 19.21
N ASN A 502 -12.59 0.63 18.58
CA ASN A 502 -12.97 -0.71 18.10
C ASN A 502 -11.99 -1.22 17.05
N MET A 503 -11.64 -0.40 16.06
CA MET A 503 -10.71 -0.76 15.01
C MET A 503 -9.31 -1.05 15.57
N VAL A 504 -8.76 -0.15 16.39
CA VAL A 504 -7.46 -0.36 17.03
C VAL A 504 -7.45 -1.67 17.83
N ARG A 505 -8.51 -1.96 18.60
CA ARG A 505 -8.60 -3.23 19.35
C ARG A 505 -8.69 -4.45 18.43
N LEU A 506 -9.51 -4.42 17.37
CA LEU A 506 -9.63 -5.53 16.42
C LEU A 506 -8.30 -5.84 15.71
N TRP A 507 -7.60 -4.81 15.23
CA TRP A 507 -6.32 -4.97 14.52
C TRP A 507 -5.20 -5.43 15.46
N THR A 508 -5.12 -4.86 16.67
CA THR A 508 -4.10 -5.26 17.65
C THR A 508 -4.37 -6.66 18.21
N ASN A 509 -5.64 -7.05 18.41
CA ASN A 509 -6.00 -8.42 18.76
C ASN A 509 -5.60 -9.41 17.66
N PHE A 510 -5.80 -9.06 16.38
CA PHE A 510 -5.33 -9.89 15.29
C PHE A 510 -3.79 -10.03 15.26
N ALA A 511 -3.06 -8.94 15.53
CA ALA A 511 -1.60 -8.98 15.65
C ALA A 511 -1.12 -9.84 16.85
N LYS A 512 -1.86 -9.81 17.97
CA LYS A 512 -1.55 -10.57 19.19
C LYS A 512 -1.91 -12.05 19.11
N TYR A 513 -3.09 -12.35 18.57
CA TYR A 513 -3.81 -13.60 18.77
C TYR A 513 -4.23 -14.29 17.47
N ARG A 514 -4.01 -13.67 16.31
CA ARG A 514 -4.46 -14.15 14.98
C ARG A 514 -5.98 -14.26 14.84
N ASN A 515 -6.71 -13.68 15.78
CA ASN A 515 -8.16 -13.58 15.81
C ASN A 515 -8.53 -12.17 16.30
N PRO A 516 -9.31 -11.38 15.54
CA PRO A 516 -9.71 -10.01 15.94
C PRO A 516 -10.60 -9.96 17.19
N THR A 517 -11.37 -11.01 17.46
CA THR A 517 -12.27 -11.12 18.63
C THR A 517 -11.98 -12.43 19.38
N PRO A 518 -10.81 -12.57 20.03
CA PRO A 518 -10.38 -13.82 20.66
C PRO A 518 -10.97 -14.03 22.04
N ASP A 519 -11.26 -12.94 22.76
CA ASP A 519 -11.68 -12.94 24.15
C ASP A 519 -13.10 -12.40 24.28
N ALA A 520 -14.02 -13.27 24.73
CA ALA A 520 -15.41 -12.90 24.97
C ALA A 520 -15.59 -11.95 26.17
N SER A 521 -14.55 -11.77 27.00
CA SER A 521 -14.53 -10.85 28.13
C SER A 521 -13.97 -9.46 27.83
N ASP A 522 -13.48 -9.21 26.60
CA ASP A 522 -13.01 -7.90 26.17
C ASP A 522 -14.14 -6.86 26.29
N GLU A 523 -14.03 -5.92 27.23
CA GLU A 523 -15.10 -4.97 27.54
C GLU A 523 -15.59 -4.17 26.33
N LEU A 524 -14.71 -3.93 25.34
CA LEU A 524 -15.01 -3.15 24.15
C LEU A 524 -15.73 -3.98 23.08
N LEU A 525 -15.40 -5.27 22.99
CA LEU A 525 -15.85 -6.16 21.91
C LEU A 525 -16.73 -7.34 22.37
N LYS A 526 -17.03 -7.47 23.68
CA LYS A 526 -17.77 -8.60 24.29
C LYS A 526 -19.10 -8.96 23.62
N ASP A 527 -19.78 -7.97 23.03
CA ASP A 527 -21.09 -8.15 22.39
C ASP A 527 -20.98 -8.37 20.87
N PHE A 528 -19.76 -8.60 20.36
CA PHE A 528 -19.48 -8.75 18.95
C PHE A 528 -18.41 -9.82 18.67
N THR A 529 -18.66 -10.66 17.67
CA THR A 529 -17.68 -11.65 17.20
C THR A 529 -17.50 -11.47 15.70
N TRP A 530 -16.26 -11.29 15.27
CA TRP A 530 -15.91 -11.26 13.85
C TRP A 530 -15.70 -12.70 13.37
N GLN A 531 -16.67 -13.23 12.63
CA GLN A 531 -16.54 -14.54 12.00
C GLN A 531 -15.56 -14.46 10.82
N PRO A 532 -14.64 -15.42 10.66
CA PRO A 532 -13.84 -15.51 9.44
C PRO A 532 -14.74 -15.70 8.21
N LEU A 533 -14.21 -15.35 7.04
CA LEU A 533 -14.85 -15.51 5.75
C LEU A 533 -15.14 -17.00 5.51
N SER A 534 -16.41 -17.32 5.30
CA SER A 534 -16.86 -18.67 4.98
C SER A 534 -16.42 -19.05 3.56
N LYS A 535 -16.17 -20.36 3.36
CA LYS A 535 -15.89 -20.92 2.03
C LYS A 535 -17.13 -20.98 1.13
N GLU A 536 -18.32 -20.87 1.72
CA GLU A 536 -19.62 -20.99 1.02
C GLU A 536 -20.35 -19.64 0.92
N LYS A 537 -20.11 -18.72 1.86
CA LYS A 537 -20.79 -17.43 1.96
C LYS A 537 -19.78 -16.30 2.11
N TYR A 538 -19.94 -15.24 1.32
CA TYR A 538 -19.09 -14.04 1.40
C TYR A 538 -19.47 -13.14 2.58
N ASN A 539 -19.35 -13.65 3.81
CA ASN A 539 -19.58 -12.85 5.01
C ASN A 539 -18.43 -11.88 5.26
N TYR A 540 -18.76 -10.66 5.67
CA TYR A 540 -17.80 -9.61 5.96
C TYR A 540 -18.23 -8.78 7.17
N LEU A 541 -17.26 -8.14 7.82
CA LEU A 541 -17.49 -7.13 8.84
C LEU A 541 -17.77 -5.78 8.18
N HIS A 542 -18.99 -5.28 8.34
CA HIS A 542 -19.36 -3.90 8.00
C HIS A 542 -19.01 -2.98 9.17
N ILE A 543 -18.02 -2.10 8.97
CA ILE A 543 -17.56 -1.12 9.96
C ILE A 543 -18.24 0.22 9.67
N ASN A 544 -19.21 0.58 10.52
CA ASN A 544 -19.85 1.88 10.55
C ASN A 544 -19.95 2.34 12.02
N LYS A 545 -20.92 3.17 12.40
CA LYS A 545 -21.22 3.53 13.80
C LYS A 545 -21.40 2.32 14.72
N LYS A 546 -21.78 1.17 14.15
CA LYS A 546 -21.85 -0.14 14.84
C LYS A 546 -21.16 -1.19 13.96
N LEU A 547 -20.51 -2.14 14.61
CA LEU A 547 -19.96 -3.33 13.97
C LEU A 547 -21.09 -4.31 13.64
N ARG A 548 -21.14 -4.81 12.41
CA ARG A 548 -22.14 -5.80 11.98
C ARG A 548 -21.54 -6.78 10.99
N MET A 549 -21.79 -8.07 11.18
CA MET A 549 -21.58 -9.04 10.11
C MET A 549 -22.66 -8.89 9.04
N LYS A 550 -22.26 -8.89 7.78
CA LYS A 550 -23.13 -8.86 6.59
C LYS A 550 -22.63 -9.88 5.57
N GLU A 551 -23.36 -10.05 4.48
CA GLU A 551 -23.01 -10.95 3.37
C GLU A 551 -23.02 -10.18 2.04
N ASN A 552 -22.23 -10.65 1.07
CA ASN A 552 -22.16 -10.15 -0.31
C ASN A 552 -21.86 -8.63 -0.41
N PRO A 553 -20.61 -8.19 -0.13
CA PRO A 553 -20.27 -6.77 -0.08
C PRO A 553 -20.41 -6.03 -1.43
N MET A 554 -20.36 -6.75 -2.55
CA MET A 554 -20.50 -6.18 -3.89
C MET A 554 -21.93 -6.25 -4.45
N GLY A 555 -22.81 -7.06 -3.87
CA GLY A 555 -24.20 -7.19 -4.32
C GLY A 555 -24.31 -7.77 -5.74
N GLU A 556 -25.16 -7.16 -6.55
CA GLU A 556 -25.38 -7.57 -7.96
C GLU A 556 -24.17 -7.26 -8.86
N ARG A 557 -23.29 -6.34 -8.45
CA ARG A 557 -22.10 -5.92 -9.23
C ARG A 557 -21.08 -7.04 -9.39
N LEU A 558 -20.95 -7.93 -8.39
CA LEU A 558 -20.10 -9.13 -8.51
C LEU A 558 -20.63 -10.04 -9.61
N LYS A 559 -21.93 -10.34 -9.57
CA LYS A 559 -22.59 -11.19 -10.56
C LYS A 559 -22.49 -10.61 -11.96
N PHE A 560 -22.71 -9.30 -12.10
CA PHE A 560 -22.58 -8.60 -13.38
C PHE A 560 -21.21 -8.85 -14.01
N TRP A 561 -20.12 -8.63 -13.27
CA TRP A 561 -18.76 -8.84 -13.80
C TRP A 561 -18.45 -10.31 -14.08
N ASP A 562 -18.90 -11.23 -13.23
CA ASP A 562 -18.73 -12.67 -13.48
C ASP A 562 -19.41 -13.10 -14.78
N ASP A 563 -20.67 -12.71 -14.97
CA ASP A 563 -21.44 -13.01 -16.18
C ASP A 563 -20.83 -12.33 -17.42
N PHE A 564 -20.44 -11.06 -17.30
CA PHE A 564 -19.84 -10.26 -18.37
C PHE A 564 -18.53 -10.91 -18.86
N ILE A 565 -17.62 -11.22 -17.95
CA ILE A 565 -16.33 -11.84 -18.29
C ILE A 565 -16.55 -13.24 -18.88
N ALA A 566 -17.45 -14.04 -18.29
CA ALA A 566 -17.77 -15.36 -18.82
C ALA A 566 -18.33 -15.29 -20.26
N LYS A 567 -19.30 -14.39 -20.51
CA LYS A 567 -19.91 -14.17 -21.83
C LYS A 567 -18.87 -13.86 -22.90
N TYR A 568 -17.97 -12.91 -22.63
CA TYR A 568 -17.03 -12.44 -23.65
C TYR A 568 -15.78 -13.32 -23.77
N SER A 569 -15.38 -14.03 -22.71
CA SER A 569 -14.24 -14.96 -22.77
C SER A 569 -14.44 -16.09 -23.78
N VAL A 570 -15.66 -16.59 -23.95
CA VAL A 570 -15.97 -17.65 -24.93
C VAL A 570 -16.04 -17.16 -26.38
N MET A 571 -16.01 -15.84 -26.59
CA MET A 571 -15.97 -15.21 -27.91
C MET A 571 -14.56 -14.81 -28.33
N ALA A 572 -13.57 -14.97 -27.46
CA ALA A 572 -12.19 -14.60 -27.75
C ALA A 572 -11.50 -15.67 -28.60
N GLU A 573 -11.01 -15.28 -29.77
CA GLU A 573 -10.14 -16.09 -30.63
C GLU A 573 -8.72 -15.50 -30.56
N ASP A 574 -7.73 -16.33 -30.19
CA ASP A 574 -6.35 -15.89 -29.93
C ASP A 574 -6.24 -14.69 -28.97
N GLY A 575 -7.13 -14.63 -27.97
CA GLY A 575 -7.19 -13.57 -26.97
C GLY A 575 -7.86 -12.28 -27.45
N VAL A 576 -8.49 -12.27 -28.64
CA VAL A 576 -9.19 -11.08 -29.16
C VAL A 576 -10.66 -11.40 -29.44
N VAL A 577 -11.55 -10.61 -28.85
CA VAL A 577 -12.99 -10.64 -29.15
C VAL A 577 -13.26 -9.76 -30.38
N ASN A 578 -13.71 -10.38 -31.46
CA ASN A 578 -14.00 -9.76 -32.76
C ASN A 578 -15.46 -10.02 -33.18
N ASP A 579 -15.93 -9.27 -34.19
CA ASP A 579 -17.19 -9.60 -34.86
C ASP A 579 -17.12 -11.03 -35.43
N LYS A 580 -18.17 -11.82 -35.22
CA LYS A 580 -18.25 -13.15 -35.83
C LYS A 580 -18.23 -13.00 -37.35
N ASN A 581 -17.39 -13.78 -38.05
CA ASN A 581 -17.60 -14.01 -39.47
C ASN A 581 -18.97 -14.67 -39.63
N HIS A 582 -19.90 -13.98 -40.27
CA HIS A 582 -21.27 -14.44 -40.51
C HIS A 582 -21.36 -15.68 -41.44
N ASP A 583 -20.24 -16.25 -41.87
CA ASP A 583 -20.17 -17.29 -42.91
C ASP A 583 -20.05 -18.74 -42.39
N GLU A 584 -20.07 -18.97 -41.07
CA GLU A 584 -20.09 -20.35 -40.51
C GLU A 584 -21.21 -20.55 -39.48
N LEU A 585 -22.47 -20.38 -39.91
CA LEU A 585 -23.67 -20.87 -39.21
C LEU A 585 -24.58 -21.68 -40.14
#